data_AF-A0A7C4K9R8-F1
#
_entry.id   AF-A0A7C4K9R8-F1
#
_cell.length_a   1.000
_cell.length_b   1.000
_cell.length_c   1.000
_cell.angle_alpha   90.00
_cell.angle_beta   90.00
_cell.angle_gamma   90.00
#
_symmetry.space_group_name_H-M   'P 1'
#
loop_
_entity.id
_entity.type
_entity.pdbx_description
1 polymer ?
#
loop_
_entity_poly.entity_id
_entity_poly.type
_entity_poly.pdbx_seq_one_letter_code
_entity_poly.pdbx_strand_id
1 'polypeptide(L)'
;MENFPSLRFAAMSSVSQSRPQRVLIASGHPLFGQGLRSLLEARRRSIEVIGVVSNLEEAMQALEKHSPDLVVVDYDDQRLNREEFLARFLEGERKLRVVLLSLSDPQNALVYDRRRLAAAQIDDWLEEWTVAVPPEMPGKPVAPAAETQPDRRKSMKHLIVASILVLLVTALLLFGMSQVRLLPEAASLQARPIDRMFNLEFTVIAFLFSLIVVFMVYSIVVFRRKKGDLSDARHIEGNYRLEVVWTAIPLATVLAFAYLGSQALADTTRVDPKAMEVNVIGSQWSWRFEYPELGITTNELRLPVNTQALLRLSSTDVIHSFWVPEFRVKQDALPGGKEFIRNLRITPTQLGEYKVRCAELCGLSHYAMEAPVIVMTAADFQAWAAEAVGLSADPVERGRKWYTTYGCNACHSLDGTPGVGPTWKGVYGREEQLSDGSTVIVDDAYIIESIRNPGAKLVQGFQNLMPAAIGADLTDQQLQDLIEFMKTLK
;
A
#
# COMPACT_ATOMS: atom_id res chain seq x y z
N MET A 1 89.75 -7.29 57.45
CA MET A 1 89.60 -7.60 56.02
C MET A 1 88.68 -6.50 55.49
N GLU A 2 89.22 -5.31 55.21
CA GLU A 2 89.89 -4.91 53.94
C GLU A 2 88.85 -4.66 52.82
N ASN A 3 88.93 -3.66 51.94
CA ASN A 3 89.66 -2.38 51.86
C ASN A 3 88.97 -1.53 50.77
N PHE A 4 88.85 -0.20 50.90
CA PHE A 4 88.45 0.71 49.78
C PHE A 4 89.72 1.19 49.03
N PRO A 5 89.77 1.21 47.67
CA PRO A 5 89.57 2.45 46.84
C PRO A 5 89.05 2.13 45.39
N SER A 6 88.91 3.01 44.36
CA SER A 6 88.65 4.46 44.20
C SER A 6 88.26 4.80 42.72
N LEU A 7 87.48 5.88 42.52
CA LEU A 7 87.42 6.83 41.37
C LEU A 7 88.13 6.53 40.02
N ARG A 8 87.44 6.69 38.87
CA ARG A 8 87.62 7.82 37.89
C ARG A 8 86.72 7.76 36.63
N PHE A 9 86.65 8.92 35.94
CA PHE A 9 85.83 9.29 34.77
C PHE A 9 86.11 8.54 33.45
N ALA A 10 85.08 8.42 32.60
CA ALA A 10 85.13 8.71 31.16
C ALA A 10 83.71 9.06 30.62
N ALA A 11 83.63 9.84 29.54
CA ALA A 11 82.37 10.39 29.01
C ALA A 11 82.08 9.94 27.56
N MET A 12 80.93 10.39 27.01
CA MET A 12 80.43 10.19 25.63
C MET A 12 79.81 8.79 25.38
N SER A 13 78.75 8.61 24.57
CA SER A 13 78.20 9.47 23.51
C SER A 13 76.66 9.43 23.37
N SER A 14 76.06 10.60 23.16
CA SER A 14 74.78 10.89 22.49
C SER A 14 73.83 9.74 22.07
N VAL A 15 72.66 9.67 22.70
CA VAL A 15 71.44 9.13 22.05
C VAL A 15 70.76 10.27 21.28
N SER A 16 70.72 10.16 19.96
CA SER A 16 70.01 11.12 19.09
C SER A 16 68.49 11.00 19.33
N GLN A 17 67.85 12.08 19.78
CA GLN A 17 66.39 12.17 19.76
C GLN A 17 65.94 12.44 18.31
N SER A 18 65.43 11.41 17.64
CA SER A 18 64.86 11.57 16.31
C SER A 18 63.57 12.39 16.37
N ARG A 19 63.48 13.43 15.53
CA ARG A 19 62.26 14.22 15.31
C ARG A 19 61.10 13.28 14.89
N PRO A 20 59.87 13.45 15.41
CA PRO A 20 58.73 12.65 14.96
C PRO A 20 58.47 12.85 13.46
N GLN A 21 58.09 11.77 12.77
CA GLN A 21 57.73 11.80 11.35
C GLN A 21 56.38 12.47 11.16
N ARG A 22 56.33 13.45 10.28
CA ARG A 22 55.17 14.30 10.04
C ARG A 22 54.34 13.75 8.88
N VAL A 23 53.12 13.32 9.17
CA VAL A 23 52.25 12.57 8.27
C VAL A 23 51.05 13.41 7.85
N LEU A 24 50.85 13.55 6.54
CA LEU A 24 49.63 14.11 5.95
C LEU A 24 48.73 12.96 5.50
N ILE A 25 47.43 13.04 5.74
CA ILE A 25 46.45 12.06 5.24
C ILE A 25 45.58 12.73 4.18
N ALA A 26 45.56 12.20 2.96
CA ALA A 26 44.67 12.62 1.89
C ALA A 26 43.54 11.60 1.71
N SER A 27 42.33 11.99 2.11
CA SER A 27 41.09 11.23 1.90
C SER A 27 39.88 12.15 2.10
N GLY A 28 39.03 12.24 1.08
CA GLY A 28 37.71 12.85 1.15
C GLY A 28 36.64 11.97 1.82
N HIS A 29 36.98 10.78 2.32
CA HIS A 29 36.07 9.91 3.07
C HIS A 29 36.18 10.17 4.59
N PRO A 30 35.21 10.87 5.23
CA PRO A 30 35.43 11.46 6.56
C PRO A 30 35.73 10.44 7.67
N LEU A 31 35.06 9.28 7.64
CA LEU A 31 35.28 8.21 8.62
C LEU A 31 36.64 7.53 8.47
N PHE A 32 37.15 7.42 7.24
CA PHE A 32 38.45 6.78 6.97
C PHE A 32 39.60 7.67 7.42
N GLY A 33 39.61 8.93 6.97
CA GLY A 33 40.63 9.90 7.38
C GLY A 33 40.70 10.13 8.89
N GLN A 34 39.55 10.23 9.58
CA GLN A 34 39.52 10.38 11.05
C GLN A 34 39.89 9.09 11.80
N GLY A 35 39.47 7.91 11.30
CA GLY A 35 39.86 6.62 11.85
C GLY A 35 41.37 6.38 11.74
N LEU A 36 41.95 6.60 10.57
CA LEU A 36 43.39 6.46 10.33
C LEU A 36 44.21 7.46 11.16
N ARG A 37 43.75 8.72 11.26
CA ARG A 37 44.35 9.71 12.17
C ARG A 37 44.40 9.19 13.60
N SER A 38 43.28 8.67 14.11
CA SER A 38 43.18 8.16 15.48
C SER A 38 44.10 6.95 15.71
N LEU A 39 44.23 6.04 14.73
CA LEU A 39 45.15 4.90 14.78
C LEU A 39 46.62 5.32 14.82
N LEU A 40 47.02 6.32 14.01
CA LEU A 40 48.38 6.83 13.97
C LEU A 40 48.73 7.64 15.23
N GLU A 41 47.83 8.51 15.69
CA GLU A 41 48.01 9.30 16.91
C GLU A 41 47.97 8.46 18.20
N ALA A 42 47.38 7.26 18.18
CA ALA A 42 47.39 6.32 19.31
C ALA A 42 48.77 5.64 19.51
N ARG A 43 49.57 5.44 18.46
CA ARG A 43 50.88 4.75 18.53
C ARG A 43 52.04 5.68 18.96
N ARG A 44 51.82 6.53 19.97
CA ARG A 44 52.74 7.65 20.29
C ARG A 44 54.16 7.22 20.70
N ARG A 45 55.12 7.65 19.87
CA ARG A 45 56.34 8.42 20.26
C ARG A 45 57.14 8.92 19.05
N SER A 46 56.77 8.52 17.83
CA SER A 46 57.56 8.75 16.61
C SER A 46 56.77 9.34 15.42
N ILE A 47 55.47 9.63 15.56
CA ILE A 47 54.58 10.08 14.47
C ILE A 47 53.75 11.30 14.94
N GLU A 48 53.61 12.29 14.06
CA GLU A 48 52.79 13.50 14.21
C GLU A 48 51.88 13.63 12.97
N VAL A 49 50.56 13.53 13.13
CA VAL A 49 49.61 13.74 12.02
C VAL A 49 49.36 15.24 11.86
N ILE A 50 49.87 15.82 10.78
CA ILE A 50 49.84 17.29 10.56
C ILE A 50 48.54 17.80 9.95
N GLY A 51 47.72 16.91 9.38
CA GLY A 51 46.44 17.27 8.76
C GLY A 51 45.74 16.10 8.09
N VAL A 52 44.44 16.26 7.85
CA VAL A 52 43.63 15.43 6.95
C VAL A 52 43.05 16.36 5.90
N VAL A 53 43.29 16.08 4.62
CA VAL A 53 42.86 16.90 3.48
C VAL A 53 41.90 16.12 2.59
N SER A 54 40.93 16.82 2.00
CA SER A 54 39.74 16.22 1.38
C SER A 54 39.70 16.32 -0.15
N ASN A 55 40.59 17.12 -0.74
CA ASN A 55 40.70 17.37 -2.17
C ASN A 55 42.16 17.72 -2.56
N LEU A 56 42.43 17.72 -3.87
CA LEU A 56 43.77 17.93 -4.42
C LEU A 56 44.38 19.30 -4.08
N GLU A 57 43.57 20.37 -4.08
CA GLU A 57 44.04 21.75 -3.85
C GLU A 57 44.49 21.95 -2.39
N GLU A 58 43.68 21.49 -1.42
CA GLU A 58 44.06 21.40 -0.01
C GLU A 58 45.34 20.59 0.20
N ALA A 59 45.47 19.47 -0.52
CA ALA A 59 46.61 18.58 -0.39
C ALA A 59 47.91 19.22 -0.89
N MET A 60 47.88 19.90 -2.04
CA MET A 60 49.02 20.67 -2.56
C MET A 60 49.39 21.84 -1.63
N GLN A 61 48.41 22.61 -1.16
CA GLN A 61 48.67 23.70 -0.22
C GLN A 61 49.27 23.20 1.11
N ALA A 62 48.82 22.04 1.59
CA ALA A 62 49.36 21.40 2.79
C ALA A 62 50.80 20.88 2.59
N LEU A 63 51.14 20.35 1.41
CA LEU A 63 52.52 19.96 1.08
C LEU A 63 53.48 21.16 1.18
N GLU A 64 53.16 22.26 0.50
CA GLU A 64 54.01 23.46 0.47
C GLU A 64 54.18 24.06 1.86
N LYS A 65 53.05 24.34 2.53
CA LYS A 65 52.98 25.03 3.82
C LYS A 65 53.59 24.22 4.96
N HIS A 66 53.35 22.91 4.98
CA HIS A 66 53.70 22.08 6.13
C HIS A 66 54.87 21.11 5.88
N SER A 67 55.25 20.80 4.64
CA SER A 67 56.40 19.92 4.30
C SER A 67 56.43 18.61 5.12
N PRO A 68 55.51 17.66 4.87
CA PRO A 68 55.48 16.35 5.54
C PRO A 68 56.65 15.42 5.14
N ASP A 69 56.91 14.43 5.98
CA ASP A 69 57.87 13.33 5.74
C ASP A 69 57.22 12.10 5.06
N LEU A 70 55.88 12.02 5.13
CA LEU A 70 55.04 10.96 4.58
C LEU A 70 53.65 11.50 4.24
N VAL A 71 53.11 11.12 3.09
CA VAL A 71 51.69 11.27 2.76
C VAL A 71 51.04 9.89 2.70
N VAL A 72 49.91 9.69 3.37
CA VAL A 72 49.06 8.51 3.18
C VAL A 72 47.85 8.92 2.35
N VAL A 73 47.58 8.20 1.27
CA VAL A 73 46.57 8.55 0.27
C VAL A 73 45.57 7.42 0.18
N ASP A 74 44.30 7.77 0.30
CA ASP A 74 43.16 6.93 -0.06
C ASP A 74 43.08 6.87 -1.59
N TYR A 75 43.50 5.75 -2.17
CA TYR A 75 43.51 5.59 -3.61
C TYR A 75 42.11 5.45 -4.20
N ASP A 76 41.18 4.88 -3.45
CA ASP A 76 39.84 4.60 -3.95
C ASP A 76 39.04 5.91 -4.13
N ASP A 77 39.40 6.98 -3.41
CA ASP A 77 38.77 8.29 -3.52
C ASP A 77 38.98 8.97 -4.88
N GLN A 78 37.90 9.12 -5.63
CA GLN A 78 37.87 9.79 -6.94
C GLN A 78 38.01 11.32 -6.83
N ARG A 79 37.80 11.93 -5.66
CA ARG A 79 37.88 13.41 -5.49
C ARG A 79 39.30 13.95 -5.45
N LEU A 80 40.29 13.09 -5.24
CA LEU A 80 41.70 13.49 -5.23
C LEU A 80 42.32 13.57 -6.63
N ASN A 81 41.59 13.18 -7.69
CA ASN A 81 42.05 13.04 -9.08
C ASN A 81 43.38 12.27 -9.21
N ARG A 82 43.30 10.95 -9.27
CA ARG A 82 44.43 10.00 -9.11
C ARG A 82 45.64 10.32 -10.00
N GLU A 83 45.42 10.60 -11.28
CA GLU A 83 46.49 10.87 -12.24
C GLU A 83 47.16 12.23 -11.99
N GLU A 84 46.37 13.29 -11.81
CA GLU A 84 46.86 14.65 -11.54
C GLU A 84 47.55 14.74 -10.17
N PHE A 85 47.06 14.00 -9.18
CA PHE A 85 47.69 13.83 -7.87
C PHE A 85 49.07 13.19 -8.01
N LEU A 86 49.18 12.04 -8.68
CA LEU A 86 50.44 11.32 -8.81
C LEU A 86 51.47 12.12 -9.63
N ALA A 87 51.06 12.76 -10.72
CA ALA A 87 51.94 13.67 -11.46
C ALA A 87 52.48 14.80 -10.56
N ARG A 88 51.60 15.54 -9.87
CA ARG A 88 52.01 16.73 -9.09
C ARG A 88 52.70 16.42 -7.76
N PHE A 89 52.36 15.32 -7.08
CA PHE A 89 53.01 14.94 -5.81
C PHE A 89 54.40 14.36 -6.05
N LEU A 90 54.65 13.74 -7.21
CA LEU A 90 55.87 12.99 -7.50
C LEU A 90 56.89 13.78 -8.35
N GLU A 91 56.51 14.92 -8.94
CA GLU A 91 57.41 15.91 -9.57
C GLU A 91 57.98 16.95 -8.58
N GLY A 92 59.26 17.32 -8.76
CA GLY A 92 60.05 18.15 -7.83
C GLY A 92 61.19 17.40 -7.08
N GLU A 93 61.91 18.11 -6.21
CA GLU A 93 63.23 17.64 -5.70
C GLU A 93 63.27 17.26 -4.20
N ARG A 94 62.17 17.45 -3.46
CA ARG A 94 62.14 17.22 -2.00
C ARG A 94 61.93 15.74 -1.64
N LYS A 95 62.57 15.32 -0.54
CA LYS A 95 62.56 13.94 -0.01
C LYS A 95 61.20 13.57 0.61
N LEU A 96 60.26 13.12 -0.22
CA LEU A 96 58.90 12.70 0.17
C LEU A 96 58.72 11.18 0.05
N ARG A 97 57.92 10.58 0.94
CA ARG A 97 57.36 9.23 0.78
C ARG A 97 55.85 9.31 0.64
N VAL A 98 55.27 8.45 -0.18
CA VAL A 98 53.82 8.34 -0.38
C VAL A 98 53.41 6.89 -0.14
N VAL A 99 52.34 6.68 0.61
CA VAL A 99 51.73 5.36 0.82
C VAL A 99 50.33 5.40 0.23
N LEU A 100 50.06 4.54 -0.74
CA LEU A 100 48.71 4.33 -1.28
C LEU A 100 48.04 3.21 -0.50
N LEU A 101 46.82 3.47 -0.02
CA LEU A 101 45.95 2.49 0.61
C LEU A 101 44.66 2.39 -0.20
N SER A 102 44.23 1.15 -0.49
CA SER A 102 42.90 0.85 -1.02
C SER A 102 42.00 0.32 0.09
N LEU A 103 40.71 0.66 0.04
CA LEU A 103 39.67 0.08 0.88
C LEU A 103 39.03 -1.14 0.22
N SER A 104 39.03 -1.18 -1.11
CA SER A 104 38.54 -2.29 -1.93
C SER A 104 39.53 -3.47 -1.99
N ASP A 105 40.83 -3.23 -1.78
CA ASP A 105 41.83 -4.28 -1.52
C ASP A 105 42.68 -3.99 -0.27
N PRO A 106 42.26 -4.47 0.92
CA PRO A 106 42.95 -4.21 2.18
C PRO A 106 44.22 -5.05 2.38
N GLN A 107 44.58 -5.95 1.46
CA GLN A 107 45.84 -6.72 1.55
C GLN A 107 46.99 -6.03 0.80
N ASN A 108 46.69 -5.15 -0.15
CA ASN A 108 47.68 -4.46 -0.98
C ASN A 108 47.84 -2.99 -0.55
N ALA A 109 49.03 -2.66 -0.04
CA ALA A 109 49.45 -1.30 0.28
C ALA A 109 50.79 -1.00 -0.39
N LEU A 110 50.85 0.07 -1.20
CA LEU A 110 52.04 0.42 -1.97
C LEU A 110 52.76 1.62 -1.38
N VAL A 111 54.09 1.55 -1.36
CA VAL A 111 54.96 2.56 -0.77
C VAL A 111 55.92 3.10 -1.82
N TYR A 112 55.69 4.34 -2.24
CA TYR A 112 56.60 5.08 -3.10
C TYR A 112 57.63 5.84 -2.24
N ASP A 113 58.92 5.61 -2.51
CA ASP A 113 60.02 6.43 -2.00
C ASP A 113 60.73 7.12 -3.16
N ARG A 114 60.56 8.44 -3.24
CA ARG A 114 61.11 9.31 -4.29
C ARG A 114 62.65 9.28 -4.39
N ARG A 115 63.35 8.73 -3.39
CA ARG A 115 64.82 8.55 -3.46
C ARG A 115 65.23 7.24 -4.15
N ARG A 116 64.28 6.33 -4.38
CA ARG A 116 64.51 4.98 -4.92
C ARG A 116 63.82 4.76 -6.25
N LEU A 117 62.72 5.48 -6.51
CA LEU A 117 61.96 5.46 -7.75
C LEU A 117 61.97 6.87 -8.36
N ALA A 118 62.26 6.97 -9.66
CA ALA A 118 62.16 8.20 -10.41
C ALA A 118 60.74 8.39 -10.97
N ALA A 119 60.32 9.65 -11.20
CA ALA A 119 58.97 9.93 -11.71
C ALA A 119 58.70 9.30 -13.09
N ALA A 120 59.73 9.08 -13.91
CA ALA A 120 59.61 8.38 -15.19
C ALA A 120 59.35 6.86 -15.07
N GLN A 121 59.27 6.32 -13.85
CA GLN A 121 59.00 4.90 -13.54
C GLN A 121 57.67 4.72 -12.79
N ILE A 122 56.81 5.75 -12.78
CA ILE A 122 55.52 5.71 -12.09
C ILE A 122 54.57 4.71 -12.75
N ASP A 123 54.53 4.66 -14.08
CA ASP A 123 53.62 3.77 -14.82
C ASP A 123 53.96 2.29 -14.53
N ASP A 124 55.24 1.91 -14.63
CA ASP A 124 55.73 0.56 -14.24
C ASP A 124 55.37 0.21 -12.79
N TRP A 125 55.50 1.17 -11.86
CA TRP A 125 55.17 0.99 -10.43
C TRP A 125 53.66 0.86 -10.16
N LEU A 126 52.82 1.44 -11.02
CA LEU A 126 51.37 1.27 -11.00
C LEU A 126 50.94 -0.02 -11.72
N GLU A 127 51.68 -0.49 -12.73
CA GLU A 127 51.43 -1.80 -13.36
C GLU A 127 51.74 -2.96 -12.40
N GLU A 128 52.78 -2.87 -11.56
CA GLU A 128 53.00 -3.84 -10.48
C GLU A 128 51.79 -3.98 -9.54
N TRP A 129 50.97 -2.93 -9.40
CA TRP A 129 49.72 -2.97 -8.64
C TRP A 129 48.59 -3.69 -9.37
N THR A 130 48.34 -3.31 -10.63
CA THR A 130 47.21 -3.86 -11.40
C THR A 130 47.44 -5.32 -11.77
N VAL A 131 48.70 -5.77 -11.79
CA VAL A 131 49.13 -7.16 -11.97
C VAL A 131 49.14 -7.96 -10.66
N ALA A 132 48.97 -7.33 -9.49
CA ALA A 132 48.98 -8.00 -8.17
C ALA A 132 47.74 -8.87 -7.85
N VAL A 133 46.99 -9.31 -8.88
CA VAL A 133 46.01 -10.41 -8.79
C VAL A 133 46.72 -11.70 -9.22
N PRO A 134 47.13 -12.59 -8.30
CA PRO A 134 47.99 -13.72 -8.66
C PRO A 134 47.22 -14.82 -9.42
N PRO A 135 47.79 -15.43 -10.47
CA PRO A 135 47.33 -16.74 -10.93
C PRO A 135 47.66 -17.80 -9.87
N GLU A 136 46.78 -18.81 -9.72
CA GLU A 136 46.95 -19.86 -8.71
C GLU A 136 48.30 -20.60 -8.82
N MET A 137 49.09 -20.57 -7.75
CA MET A 137 50.37 -21.28 -7.65
C MET A 137 50.30 -22.44 -6.64
N PRO A 138 50.88 -23.62 -6.94
CA PRO A 138 50.69 -24.83 -6.15
C PRO A 138 51.58 -24.85 -4.89
N GLY A 139 51.08 -24.29 -3.79
CA GLY A 139 51.67 -24.37 -2.45
C GLY A 139 50.98 -25.41 -1.56
N LYS A 140 51.74 -26.11 -0.70
CA LYS A 140 51.16 -26.97 0.34
C LYS A 140 50.19 -26.15 1.21
N PRO A 141 49.03 -26.71 1.61
CA PRO A 141 48.06 -25.95 2.39
C PRO A 141 48.62 -25.60 3.77
N VAL A 142 48.99 -24.34 3.96
CA VAL A 142 48.88 -23.72 5.27
C VAL A 142 47.39 -23.70 5.56
N ALA A 143 46.95 -24.56 6.47
CA ALA A 143 45.54 -24.61 6.82
C ALA A 143 45.12 -23.20 7.28
N PRO A 144 44.07 -22.59 6.69
CA PRO A 144 43.50 -21.38 7.28
C PRO A 144 43.15 -21.72 8.72
N ALA A 145 43.52 -20.85 9.67
CA ALA A 145 43.20 -21.04 11.08
C ALA A 145 41.68 -21.23 11.18
N ALA A 146 41.25 -22.47 11.48
CA ALA A 146 40.06 -23.04 10.87
C ALA A 146 38.87 -22.08 10.85
N GLU A 147 38.61 -21.46 9.70
CA GLU A 147 37.28 -21.00 9.35
C GLU A 147 36.43 -22.25 9.39
N THR A 148 35.75 -22.43 10.53
CA THR A 148 34.82 -23.53 10.71
C THR A 148 33.73 -23.35 9.66
N GLN A 149 33.90 -24.06 8.53
CA GLN A 149 32.88 -24.13 7.47
C GLN A 149 31.55 -24.29 8.19
N PRO A 150 30.59 -23.38 7.97
CA PRO A 150 29.43 -23.24 8.83
C PRO A 150 28.78 -24.61 8.91
N ASP A 151 28.83 -25.23 10.10
CA ASP A 151 28.46 -26.63 10.29
C ASP A 151 27.14 -26.84 9.56
N ARG A 152 27.20 -27.55 8.42
CA ARG A 152 26.10 -27.58 7.46
C ARG A 152 24.84 -28.12 8.15
N ARG A 153 25.06 -28.96 9.17
CA ARG A 153 24.08 -29.51 10.09
C ARG A 153 23.45 -28.47 11.02
N LYS A 154 24.18 -27.44 11.48
CA LYS A 154 23.63 -26.30 12.26
C LYS A 154 22.83 -25.33 11.39
N SER A 155 23.35 -24.95 10.22
CA SER A 155 22.61 -24.09 9.28
C SER A 155 21.30 -24.75 8.83
N MET A 156 21.34 -26.02 8.45
CA MET A 156 20.14 -26.80 8.12
C MET A 156 19.17 -26.94 9.30
N LYS A 157 19.63 -27.05 10.55
CA LYS A 157 18.74 -27.08 11.74
C LYS A 157 17.92 -25.80 11.86
N HIS A 158 18.53 -24.63 11.67
CA HIS A 158 17.79 -23.35 11.75
C HIS A 158 16.70 -23.27 10.68
N LEU A 159 17.03 -23.63 9.43
CA LEU A 159 16.07 -23.66 8.33
C LEU A 159 14.95 -24.69 8.57
N ILE A 160 15.26 -25.89 9.04
CA ILE A 160 14.25 -26.93 9.35
C ILE A 160 13.31 -26.45 10.45
N VAL A 161 13.83 -25.88 11.54
CA VAL A 161 12.99 -25.37 12.64
C VAL A 161 12.11 -24.21 12.18
N ALA A 162 12.67 -23.24 11.44
CA ALA A 162 11.89 -22.14 10.88
C ALA A 162 10.77 -22.64 9.95
N SER A 163 11.07 -23.59 9.04
CA SER A 163 10.07 -24.18 8.14
C SER A 163 8.95 -24.94 8.89
N ILE A 164 9.28 -25.69 9.94
CA ILE A 164 8.27 -26.36 10.79
C ILE A 164 7.38 -25.31 11.48
N LEU A 165 7.97 -24.22 11.99
CA LEU A 165 7.22 -23.12 12.60
C LEU A 165 6.33 -22.40 11.57
N VAL A 166 6.77 -22.19 10.33
CA VAL A 166 5.94 -21.64 9.25
C VAL A 166 4.72 -22.52 9.00
N LEU A 167 4.91 -23.84 8.85
CA LEU A 167 3.80 -24.77 8.63
C LEU A 167 2.83 -24.81 9.83
N LEU A 168 3.35 -24.80 11.06
CA LEU A 168 2.55 -24.80 12.28
C LEU A 168 1.74 -23.50 12.44
N VAL A 169 2.35 -22.34 12.23
CA VAL A 169 1.65 -21.04 12.28
C VAL A 169 0.62 -20.94 11.14
N THR A 170 0.96 -21.41 9.93
CA THR A 170 0.00 -21.46 8.80
C THR A 170 -1.21 -22.32 9.16
N ALA A 171 -1.00 -23.52 9.70
CA ALA A 171 -2.08 -24.41 10.12
C ALA A 171 -2.95 -23.81 11.24
N LEU A 172 -2.34 -23.11 12.21
CA LEU A 172 -3.07 -22.42 13.27
C LEU A 172 -3.91 -21.23 12.73
N LEU A 173 -3.38 -20.47 11.77
CA LEU A 173 -4.12 -19.39 11.11
C LEU A 173 -5.30 -19.94 10.29
N LEU A 174 -5.07 -20.97 9.47
CA LEU A 174 -6.14 -21.66 8.72
C LEU A 174 -7.22 -22.24 9.64
N PHE A 175 -6.81 -22.87 10.75
CA PHE A 175 -7.74 -23.36 11.76
C PHE A 175 -8.55 -22.21 12.37
N GLY A 176 -7.89 -21.15 12.84
CA GLY A 176 -8.55 -19.97 13.40
C GLY A 176 -9.56 -19.34 12.45
N MET A 177 -9.18 -19.16 11.18
CA MET A 177 -10.08 -18.65 10.13
C MET A 177 -11.28 -19.56 9.89
N SER A 178 -11.12 -20.89 9.94
CA SER A 178 -12.26 -21.81 9.79
C SER A 178 -13.29 -21.72 10.93
N GLN A 179 -12.93 -21.13 12.07
CA GLN A 179 -13.85 -20.85 13.18
C GLN A 179 -14.54 -19.48 13.07
N VAL A 180 -14.02 -18.57 12.23
CA VAL A 180 -14.57 -17.21 12.07
C VAL A 180 -15.45 -17.15 10.82
N ARG A 181 -16.74 -16.84 10.99
CA ARG A 181 -17.67 -16.59 9.88
C ARG A 181 -17.43 -15.19 9.30
N LEU A 182 -16.33 -15.05 8.54
CA LEU A 182 -15.91 -13.78 7.92
C LEU A 182 -16.91 -13.23 6.89
N LEU A 183 -17.61 -14.13 6.19
CA LEU A 183 -18.61 -13.80 5.18
C LEU A 183 -19.99 -14.31 5.61
N PRO A 184 -21.08 -13.60 5.28
CA PRO A 184 -22.43 -14.11 5.50
C PRO A 184 -22.73 -15.29 4.55
N GLU A 185 -23.85 -15.98 4.73
CA GLU A 185 -24.19 -17.14 3.88
C GLU A 185 -24.21 -16.77 2.38
N ALA A 186 -23.75 -17.68 1.53
CA ALA A 186 -23.71 -17.50 0.09
C ALA A 186 -25.09 -17.79 -0.52
N ALA A 187 -25.80 -16.74 -0.91
CA ALA A 187 -27.19 -16.82 -1.39
C ALA A 187 -27.35 -16.62 -2.91
N SER A 188 -26.27 -16.63 -3.70
CA SER A 188 -26.30 -16.55 -5.16
C SER A 188 -25.40 -17.59 -5.86
N LEU A 189 -25.64 -17.85 -7.15
CA LEU A 189 -24.70 -18.62 -7.98
C LEU A 189 -23.35 -17.89 -8.12
N GLN A 190 -23.38 -16.56 -8.23
CA GLN A 190 -22.19 -15.70 -8.37
C GLN A 190 -21.29 -15.75 -7.13
N ALA A 191 -21.84 -16.01 -5.93
CA ALA A 191 -21.07 -16.16 -4.71
C ALA A 191 -20.11 -17.36 -4.75
N ARG A 192 -20.44 -18.44 -5.47
CA ARG A 192 -19.65 -19.68 -5.47
C ARG A 192 -18.22 -19.53 -6.04
N PRO A 193 -17.99 -18.95 -7.23
CA PRO A 193 -16.62 -18.71 -7.71
C PRO A 193 -15.88 -17.66 -6.87
N ILE A 194 -16.57 -16.65 -6.34
CA ILE A 194 -15.98 -15.61 -5.49
C ILE A 194 -15.46 -16.22 -4.18
N ASP A 195 -16.29 -17.00 -3.47
CA ASP A 195 -15.89 -17.63 -2.21
C ASP A 195 -14.77 -18.67 -2.42
N ARG A 196 -14.68 -19.32 -3.60
CA ARG A 196 -13.51 -20.16 -3.94
C ARG A 196 -12.22 -19.34 -4.08
N MET A 197 -12.27 -18.22 -4.80
CA MET A 197 -11.12 -17.32 -4.95
C MET A 197 -10.69 -16.75 -3.59
N PHE A 198 -11.65 -16.25 -2.81
CA PHE A 198 -11.41 -15.72 -1.45
C PHE A 198 -10.72 -16.76 -0.55
N ASN A 199 -11.22 -18.00 -0.51
CA ASN A 199 -10.60 -19.06 0.30
C ASN A 199 -9.18 -19.44 -0.20
N LEU A 200 -8.94 -19.43 -1.51
CA LEU A 200 -7.61 -19.67 -2.09
C LEU A 200 -6.64 -18.53 -1.76
N GLU A 201 -7.06 -17.28 -1.91
CA GLU A 201 -6.29 -16.08 -1.55
C GLU A 201 -5.93 -16.07 -0.08
N PHE A 202 -6.90 -16.28 0.82
CA PHE A 202 -6.63 -16.37 2.25
C PHE A 202 -5.69 -17.52 2.63
N THR A 203 -5.76 -18.65 1.91
CA THR A 203 -4.83 -19.76 2.14
C THR A 203 -3.40 -19.40 1.76
N VAL A 204 -3.19 -18.75 0.61
CA VAL A 204 -1.88 -18.29 0.15
C VAL A 204 -1.36 -17.15 1.04
N ILE A 205 -2.21 -16.19 1.42
CA ILE A 205 -1.85 -15.10 2.33
C ILE A 205 -1.44 -15.63 3.70
N ALA A 206 -2.18 -16.58 4.29
CA ALA A 206 -1.83 -17.18 5.58
C ALA A 206 -0.46 -17.87 5.55
N PHE A 207 -0.12 -18.55 4.45
CA PHE A 207 1.20 -19.15 4.24
C PHE A 207 2.30 -18.08 4.08
N LEU A 208 2.10 -17.09 3.20
CA LEU A 208 3.10 -16.04 2.94
C LEU A 208 3.34 -15.14 4.17
N PHE A 209 2.28 -14.80 4.90
CA PHE A 209 2.35 -14.09 6.17
C PHE A 209 3.16 -14.91 7.20
N SER A 210 2.87 -16.20 7.34
CA SER A 210 3.62 -17.09 8.22
C SER A 210 5.09 -17.19 7.80
N LEU A 211 5.37 -17.32 6.50
CA LEU A 211 6.72 -17.37 5.94
C LEU A 211 7.53 -16.13 6.33
N ILE A 212 6.99 -14.93 6.12
CA ILE A 212 7.68 -13.68 6.42
C ILE A 212 7.81 -13.47 7.95
N VAL A 213 6.70 -13.58 8.68
CA VAL A 213 6.67 -13.25 10.13
C VAL A 213 7.46 -14.26 10.94
N VAL A 214 7.38 -15.56 10.65
CA VAL A 214 8.18 -16.56 11.37
C VAL A 214 9.67 -16.35 11.11
N PHE A 215 10.11 -16.15 9.86
CA PHE A 215 11.54 -15.91 9.60
C PHE A 215 12.04 -14.61 10.23
N MET A 216 11.23 -13.54 10.23
CA MET A 216 11.56 -12.27 10.90
C MET A 216 11.69 -12.45 12.42
N VAL A 217 10.66 -12.99 13.09
CA VAL A 217 10.67 -13.19 14.55
C VAL A 217 11.74 -14.20 14.97
N TYR A 218 11.90 -15.29 14.22
CA TYR A 218 12.96 -16.28 14.44
C TYR A 218 14.34 -15.62 14.38
N SER A 219 14.58 -14.75 13.39
CA SER A 219 15.86 -14.06 13.24
C SER A 219 16.13 -13.08 14.40
N ILE A 220 15.11 -12.31 14.80
CA ILE A 220 15.19 -11.37 15.94
C ILE A 220 15.50 -12.10 17.25
N VAL A 221 14.98 -13.32 17.45
CA VAL A 221 15.16 -14.09 18.69
C VAL A 221 16.46 -14.90 18.67
N VAL A 222 16.75 -15.61 17.58
CA VAL A 222 17.82 -16.63 17.51
C VAL A 222 19.17 -16.04 17.11
N PHE A 223 19.20 -15.03 16.24
CA PHE A 223 20.43 -14.35 15.82
C PHE A 223 20.70 -13.06 16.62
N ARG A 224 20.00 -12.87 17.75
CA ARG A 224 20.28 -11.78 18.69
C ARG A 224 21.70 -11.89 19.25
N ARG A 225 22.49 -10.83 19.09
CA ARG A 225 23.82 -10.69 19.70
C ARG A 225 23.77 -10.96 21.21
N LYS A 226 24.62 -11.86 21.70
CA LYS A 226 24.68 -12.26 23.11
C LYS A 226 25.43 -11.20 23.95
N LYS A 227 25.12 -11.13 25.24
CA LYS A 227 25.83 -10.23 26.17
C LYS A 227 27.30 -10.61 26.25
N GLY A 228 28.20 -9.66 25.95
CA GLY A 228 29.65 -9.87 25.94
C GLY A 228 30.22 -10.40 24.63
N ASP A 229 29.37 -10.68 23.62
CA ASP A 229 29.82 -11.02 22.28
C ASP A 229 30.36 -9.75 21.58
N LEU A 230 31.61 -9.78 21.13
CA LEU A 230 32.28 -8.71 20.40
C LEU A 230 32.64 -9.11 18.96
N SER A 231 32.19 -10.28 18.49
CA SER A 231 32.41 -10.73 17.12
C SER A 231 31.46 -10.02 16.14
N ASP A 232 31.95 -9.80 14.92
CA ASP A 232 31.13 -9.36 13.81
C ASP A 232 30.39 -10.54 13.17
N ALA A 233 29.21 -10.25 12.60
CA ALA A 233 28.49 -11.22 11.79
C ALA A 233 29.23 -11.49 10.47
N ARG A 234 28.97 -12.65 9.85
CA ARG A 234 29.50 -12.94 8.53
C ARG A 234 28.98 -11.92 7.50
N HIS A 235 29.90 -11.28 6.77
CA HIS A 235 29.56 -10.44 5.62
C HIS A 235 28.95 -11.32 4.52
N ILE A 236 27.70 -11.04 4.14
CA ILE A 236 26.93 -11.76 3.10
C ILE A 236 26.16 -10.71 2.32
N GLU A 237 26.50 -10.53 1.05
CA GLU A 237 25.93 -9.45 0.21
C GLU A 237 24.70 -9.87 -0.59
N GLY A 238 24.56 -11.15 -0.94
CA GLY A 238 23.43 -11.63 -1.73
C GLY A 238 23.50 -13.10 -2.10
N ASN A 239 22.53 -13.53 -2.90
CA ASN A 239 22.48 -14.87 -3.50
C ASN A 239 21.59 -14.85 -4.75
N TYR A 240 22.20 -14.59 -5.90
CA TYR A 240 21.53 -14.55 -7.21
C TYR A 240 20.56 -15.73 -7.46
N ARG A 241 20.88 -16.95 -7.00
CA ARG A 241 19.98 -18.11 -7.18
C ARG A 241 18.71 -17.98 -6.34
N LEU A 242 18.84 -17.48 -5.11
CA LEU A 242 17.69 -17.16 -4.27
C LEU A 242 16.89 -16.00 -4.87
N GLU A 243 17.57 -15.00 -5.42
CA GLU A 243 16.94 -13.82 -6.04
C GLU A 243 16.11 -14.18 -7.28
N VAL A 244 16.62 -15.04 -8.16
CA VAL A 244 15.84 -15.56 -9.30
C VAL A 244 14.63 -16.36 -8.80
N VAL A 245 14.82 -17.25 -7.83
CA VAL A 245 13.73 -18.10 -7.29
C VAL A 245 12.64 -17.29 -6.62
N TRP A 246 12.99 -16.32 -5.75
CA TRP A 246 12.01 -15.48 -5.06
C TRP A 246 11.35 -14.42 -5.95
N THR A 247 11.82 -14.25 -7.20
CA THR A 247 11.20 -13.37 -8.20
C THR A 247 10.28 -14.17 -9.12
N ALA A 248 10.76 -15.33 -9.58
CA ALA A 248 10.01 -16.21 -10.47
C ALA A 248 8.76 -16.82 -9.79
N ILE A 249 8.85 -17.20 -8.50
CA ILE A 249 7.71 -17.79 -7.78
C ILE A 249 6.53 -16.80 -7.63
N PRO A 250 6.72 -15.56 -7.12
CA PRO A 250 5.64 -14.58 -7.08
C PRO A 250 5.10 -14.22 -8.47
N LEU A 251 5.95 -14.08 -9.49
CA LEU A 251 5.50 -13.82 -10.85
C LEU A 251 4.59 -14.95 -11.37
N ALA A 252 5.02 -16.20 -11.25
CA ALA A 252 4.22 -17.36 -11.64
C ALA A 252 2.91 -17.47 -10.84
N THR A 253 2.97 -17.14 -9.54
CA THR A 253 1.78 -17.08 -8.67
C THR A 253 0.78 -16.04 -9.17
N VAL A 254 1.21 -14.79 -9.40
CA VAL A 254 0.34 -13.72 -9.89
C VAL A 254 -0.26 -14.06 -11.25
N LEU A 255 0.51 -14.67 -12.16
CA LEU A 255 -0.01 -15.13 -13.46
C LEU A 255 -1.08 -16.23 -13.32
N ALA A 256 -0.89 -17.17 -12.39
CA ALA A 256 -1.89 -18.19 -12.09
C ALA A 256 -3.17 -17.59 -11.48
N PHE A 257 -3.04 -16.64 -10.54
CA PHE A 257 -4.17 -15.90 -9.97
C PHE A 257 -4.91 -15.07 -11.02
N ALA A 258 -4.22 -14.42 -11.96
CA ALA A 258 -4.84 -13.69 -13.06
C ALA A 258 -5.65 -14.61 -13.98
N TYR A 259 -5.16 -15.81 -14.28
CA TYR A 259 -5.88 -16.82 -15.06
C TYR A 259 -7.15 -17.31 -14.33
N LEU A 260 -7.02 -17.69 -13.04
CA LEU A 260 -8.15 -18.15 -12.23
C LEU A 260 -9.19 -17.04 -12.01
N GLY A 261 -8.74 -15.80 -11.77
CA GLY A 261 -9.60 -14.62 -11.64
C GLY A 261 -10.36 -14.30 -12.92
N SER A 262 -9.74 -14.47 -14.10
CA SER A 262 -10.42 -14.35 -15.40
C SER A 262 -11.54 -15.40 -15.57
N GLN A 263 -11.30 -16.65 -15.17
CA GLN A 263 -12.35 -17.68 -15.15
C GLN A 263 -13.48 -17.35 -14.16
N ALA A 264 -13.14 -16.90 -12.95
CA ALA A 264 -14.12 -16.49 -11.94
C ALA A 264 -14.97 -15.30 -12.41
N LEU A 265 -14.38 -14.35 -13.14
CA LEU A 265 -15.09 -13.22 -13.75
C LEU A 265 -16.03 -13.68 -14.87
N ALA A 266 -15.61 -14.62 -15.72
CA ALA A 266 -16.45 -15.20 -16.77
C ALA A 266 -17.63 -16.01 -16.19
N ASP A 267 -17.42 -16.70 -15.07
CA ASP A 267 -18.47 -17.42 -14.34
C ASP A 267 -19.49 -16.47 -13.67
N THR A 268 -19.02 -15.39 -13.03
CA THR A 268 -19.92 -14.43 -12.34
C THR A 268 -20.72 -13.56 -13.30
N THR A 269 -20.15 -13.19 -14.44
CA THR A 269 -20.80 -12.32 -15.44
C THR A 269 -21.66 -13.07 -16.47
N ARG A 270 -21.73 -14.41 -16.38
CA ARG A 270 -22.43 -15.29 -17.32
C ARG A 270 -23.88 -14.84 -17.58
N VAL A 271 -24.19 -14.66 -18.86
CA VAL A 271 -25.50 -14.23 -19.35
C VAL A 271 -26.46 -15.41 -19.45
N ASP A 272 -27.66 -15.27 -18.89
CA ASP A 272 -28.83 -16.07 -19.25
C ASP A 272 -29.71 -15.24 -20.23
N PRO A 273 -29.99 -15.73 -21.45
CA PRO A 273 -30.91 -15.07 -22.39
C PRO A 273 -32.37 -14.97 -21.88
N LYS A 274 -32.73 -15.67 -20.81
CA LYS A 274 -34.05 -15.63 -20.16
C LYS A 274 -34.03 -14.87 -18.82
N ALA A 275 -33.01 -14.05 -18.57
CA ALA A 275 -32.92 -13.28 -17.35
C ALA A 275 -34.07 -12.26 -17.26
N MET A 276 -34.73 -12.19 -16.10
CA MET A 276 -35.74 -11.18 -15.80
C MET A 276 -35.09 -9.80 -15.70
N GLU A 277 -35.52 -8.83 -16.51
CA GLU A 277 -35.01 -7.46 -16.43
C GLU A 277 -35.68 -6.67 -15.29
N VAL A 278 -34.86 -5.98 -14.49
CA VAL A 278 -35.32 -5.04 -13.45
C VAL A 278 -34.48 -3.78 -13.54
N ASN A 279 -35.08 -2.60 -13.69
CA ASN A 279 -34.35 -1.35 -13.53
C ASN A 279 -34.19 -1.07 -12.04
N VAL A 280 -32.98 -0.67 -11.64
CA VAL A 280 -32.60 -0.32 -10.28
C VAL A 280 -32.12 1.11 -10.27
N ILE A 281 -32.93 2.00 -9.74
CA ILE A 281 -32.66 3.44 -9.72
C ILE A 281 -32.25 3.82 -8.30
N GLY A 282 -31.03 4.34 -8.16
CA GLY A 282 -30.56 4.95 -6.92
C GLY A 282 -30.89 6.45 -6.90
N SER A 283 -31.38 6.93 -5.76
CA SER A 283 -31.52 8.35 -5.45
C SER A 283 -31.09 8.62 -4.01
N GLN A 284 -30.81 9.87 -3.64
CA GLN A 284 -30.56 10.23 -2.24
C GLN A 284 -31.88 10.20 -1.43
N TRP A 285 -32.12 9.26 -0.50
CA TRP A 285 -31.36 8.05 -0.13
C TRP A 285 -32.27 6.82 -0.17
N SER A 286 -32.73 6.46 -1.37
CA SER A 286 -33.69 5.40 -1.62
C SER A 286 -33.36 4.58 -2.86
N TRP A 287 -33.88 3.35 -2.92
CA TRP A 287 -33.82 2.49 -4.10
C TRP A 287 -35.22 2.31 -4.67
N ARG A 288 -35.37 2.58 -5.98
CA ARG A 288 -36.59 2.29 -6.73
C ARG A 288 -36.34 1.12 -7.68
N PHE A 289 -37.27 0.17 -7.71
CA PHE A 289 -37.22 -1.02 -8.55
C PHE A 289 -38.40 -1.02 -9.52
N GLU A 290 -38.10 -1.09 -10.82
CA GLU A 290 -39.09 -1.15 -11.89
C GLU A 290 -38.95 -2.48 -12.63
N TYR A 291 -40.06 -3.17 -12.87
CA TYR A 291 -40.14 -4.44 -13.59
C TYR A 291 -40.85 -4.15 -14.93
N PRO A 292 -40.13 -3.82 -16.02
CA PRO A 292 -40.74 -3.22 -17.20
C PRO A 292 -41.75 -4.14 -17.90
N GLU A 293 -41.47 -5.44 -17.92
CA GLU A 293 -42.35 -6.46 -18.50
C GLU A 293 -43.65 -6.68 -17.70
N LEU A 294 -43.65 -6.31 -16.42
CA LEU A 294 -44.80 -6.45 -15.51
C LEU A 294 -45.55 -5.12 -15.28
N GLY A 295 -44.95 -3.99 -15.64
CA GLY A 295 -45.51 -2.65 -15.35
C GLY A 295 -45.53 -2.29 -13.86
N ILE A 296 -44.67 -2.92 -13.04
CA ILE A 296 -44.64 -2.74 -11.58
C ILE A 296 -43.49 -1.81 -11.18
N THR A 297 -43.77 -0.86 -10.28
CA THR A 297 -42.75 -0.02 -9.61
C THR A 297 -42.89 -0.12 -8.08
N THR A 298 -41.76 -0.27 -7.38
CA THR A 298 -41.70 -0.49 -5.92
C THR A 298 -40.45 0.14 -5.28
N ASN A 299 -40.39 0.11 -3.95
CA ASN A 299 -39.19 0.33 -3.13
C ASN A 299 -38.60 -0.98 -2.53
N GLU A 300 -38.99 -2.16 -3.05
CA GLU A 300 -38.48 -3.46 -2.59
C GLU A 300 -38.18 -4.41 -3.77
N LEU A 301 -36.99 -5.01 -3.78
CA LEU A 301 -36.61 -5.96 -4.81
C LEU A 301 -37.19 -7.34 -4.46
N ARG A 302 -37.90 -7.96 -5.39
CA ARG A 302 -38.47 -9.31 -5.26
C ARG A 302 -37.94 -10.16 -6.38
N LEU A 303 -37.37 -11.33 -6.04
CA LEU A 303 -36.71 -12.21 -6.99
C LEU A 303 -37.20 -13.65 -6.82
N PRO A 304 -37.58 -14.35 -7.91
CA PRO A 304 -37.81 -15.79 -7.84
C PRO A 304 -36.48 -16.54 -7.72
N VAL A 305 -36.41 -17.49 -6.79
CA VAL A 305 -35.23 -18.33 -6.56
C VAL A 305 -34.85 -19.13 -7.83
N ASN A 306 -33.55 -19.35 -8.04
CA ASN A 306 -32.95 -20.04 -9.18
C ASN A 306 -33.21 -19.42 -10.57
N THR A 307 -33.74 -18.21 -10.64
CA THR A 307 -33.94 -17.44 -11.87
C THR A 307 -32.90 -16.32 -11.96
N GLN A 308 -32.25 -16.11 -13.11
CA GLN A 308 -31.34 -14.95 -13.25
C GLN A 308 -32.16 -13.66 -13.37
N ALA A 309 -31.78 -12.64 -12.60
CA ALA A 309 -32.19 -11.26 -12.82
C ALA A 309 -31.05 -10.47 -13.46
N LEU A 310 -31.40 -9.68 -14.48
CA LEU A 310 -30.55 -8.65 -15.07
C LEU A 310 -30.98 -7.31 -14.47
N LEU A 311 -30.22 -6.85 -13.49
CA LEU A 311 -30.41 -5.54 -12.89
C LEU A 311 -29.76 -4.48 -13.79
N ARG A 312 -30.53 -3.49 -14.23
CA ARG A 312 -30.08 -2.32 -14.99
C ARG A 312 -29.97 -1.12 -14.05
N LEU A 313 -28.76 -0.73 -13.71
CA LEU A 313 -28.47 0.25 -12.66
C LEU A 313 -28.23 1.65 -13.22
N SER A 314 -28.91 2.64 -12.66
CA SER A 314 -28.74 4.07 -12.94
C SER A 314 -28.97 4.91 -11.69
N SER A 315 -28.56 6.17 -11.72
CA SER A 315 -28.82 7.14 -10.65
C SER A 315 -29.52 8.40 -11.19
N THR A 316 -30.38 9.00 -10.36
CA THR A 316 -31.01 10.30 -10.59
C THR A 316 -30.17 11.50 -10.12
N ASP A 317 -29.11 11.26 -9.34
CA ASP A 317 -28.34 12.32 -8.66
C ASP A 317 -26.83 12.04 -8.62
N VAL A 318 -26.33 11.37 -7.57
CA VAL A 318 -24.90 11.08 -7.33
C VAL A 318 -24.57 9.62 -7.64
N ILE A 319 -23.31 9.22 -7.52
CA ILE A 319 -22.95 7.80 -7.64
C ILE A 319 -23.45 7.05 -6.40
N HIS A 320 -24.10 5.91 -6.62
CA HIS A 320 -24.46 4.93 -5.59
C HIS A 320 -23.83 3.57 -5.94
N SER A 321 -23.90 2.59 -5.04
CA SER A 321 -23.51 1.21 -5.37
C SER A 321 -24.48 0.21 -4.76
N PHE A 322 -25.12 -0.57 -5.62
CA PHE A 322 -26.05 -1.63 -5.21
C PHE A 322 -25.25 -2.83 -4.71
N TRP A 323 -25.42 -3.20 -3.45
CA TRP A 323 -24.77 -4.37 -2.87
C TRP A 323 -25.68 -5.16 -1.93
N VAL A 324 -25.80 -6.46 -2.19
CA VAL A 324 -26.38 -7.45 -1.26
C VAL A 324 -25.22 -8.38 -0.84
N PRO A 325 -24.72 -8.30 0.41
CA PRO A 325 -23.51 -9.02 0.84
C PRO A 325 -23.55 -10.54 0.62
N GLU A 326 -24.72 -11.15 0.77
CA GLU A 326 -24.98 -12.58 0.59
C GLU A 326 -24.87 -13.01 -0.88
N PHE A 327 -25.04 -12.08 -1.83
CA PHE A 327 -24.89 -12.33 -3.26
C PHE A 327 -23.46 -12.12 -3.78
N ARG A 328 -22.55 -11.58 -2.94
CA ARG A 328 -21.11 -11.30 -3.20
C ARG A 328 -20.77 -10.32 -4.32
N VAL A 329 -21.73 -9.93 -5.15
CA VAL A 329 -21.53 -8.99 -6.25
C VAL A 329 -22.13 -7.63 -5.92
N LYS A 330 -21.43 -6.56 -6.31
CA LYS A 330 -21.91 -5.17 -6.26
C LYS A 330 -21.78 -4.55 -7.65
N GLN A 331 -22.58 -3.53 -7.93
CA GLN A 331 -22.40 -2.69 -9.11
C GLN A 331 -22.76 -1.25 -8.80
N ASP A 332 -21.94 -0.33 -9.28
CA ASP A 332 -22.13 1.09 -9.10
C ASP A 332 -23.21 1.60 -10.07
N ALA A 333 -24.15 2.38 -9.53
CA ALA A 333 -25.25 3.01 -10.23
C ALA A 333 -24.86 4.46 -10.53
N LEU A 334 -24.74 4.79 -11.81
CA LEU A 334 -24.14 6.04 -12.27
C LEU A 334 -25.20 7.03 -12.78
N PRO A 335 -25.04 8.34 -12.53
CA PRO A 335 -25.82 9.37 -13.20
C PRO A 335 -25.34 9.56 -14.64
N GLY A 336 -26.14 10.24 -15.48
CA GLY A 336 -25.78 10.58 -16.87
C GLY A 336 -26.63 9.92 -17.97
N GLY A 337 -27.72 9.22 -17.61
CA GLY A 337 -28.66 8.65 -18.58
C GLY A 337 -28.21 7.32 -19.20
N LYS A 338 -28.76 6.98 -20.38
CA LYS A 338 -28.74 5.61 -20.94
C LYS A 338 -27.33 5.04 -21.17
N GLU A 339 -26.37 5.85 -21.60
CA GLU A 339 -24.96 5.45 -21.81
C GLU A 339 -24.25 5.04 -20.49
N PHE A 340 -24.76 5.52 -19.36
CA PHE A 340 -24.21 5.28 -18.03
C PHE A 340 -24.90 4.13 -17.28
N ILE A 341 -25.93 3.50 -17.87
CA ILE A 341 -26.55 2.30 -17.31
C ILE A 341 -25.50 1.19 -17.17
N ARG A 342 -25.45 0.56 -16.00
CA ARG A 342 -24.60 -0.60 -15.72
C ARG A 342 -25.43 -1.84 -15.49
N ASN A 343 -24.86 -3.01 -15.76
CA ASN A 343 -25.57 -4.28 -15.69
C ASN A 343 -24.99 -5.14 -14.57
N LEU A 344 -25.85 -5.61 -13.65
CA LEU A 344 -25.50 -6.60 -12.65
C LEU A 344 -26.37 -7.85 -12.84
N ARG A 345 -25.74 -9.03 -12.84
CA ARG A 345 -26.45 -10.31 -12.98
C ARG A 345 -26.41 -11.06 -11.66
N ILE A 346 -27.58 -11.45 -11.18
CA ILE A 346 -27.75 -12.16 -9.92
C ILE A 346 -28.68 -13.35 -10.16
N THR A 347 -28.28 -14.53 -9.71
CA THR A 347 -29.17 -15.70 -9.65
C THR A 347 -29.24 -16.15 -8.20
N PRO A 348 -30.27 -15.74 -7.44
CA PRO A 348 -30.37 -16.10 -6.03
C PRO A 348 -30.67 -17.60 -5.88
N THR A 349 -30.06 -18.24 -4.88
CA THR A 349 -30.11 -19.70 -4.66
C THR A 349 -30.74 -20.11 -3.33
N GLN A 350 -30.98 -19.15 -2.44
CA GLN A 350 -31.59 -19.36 -1.12
C GLN A 350 -32.82 -18.47 -0.98
N LEU A 351 -33.92 -19.04 -0.49
CA LEU A 351 -35.12 -18.29 -0.12
C LEU A 351 -34.83 -17.47 1.15
N GLY A 352 -35.46 -16.29 1.26
CA GLY A 352 -35.36 -15.47 2.46
C GLY A 352 -35.44 -13.97 2.19
N GLU A 353 -35.37 -13.21 3.27
CA GLU A 353 -35.34 -11.75 3.27
C GLU A 353 -33.89 -11.26 3.47
N TYR A 354 -33.43 -10.48 2.50
CA TYR A 354 -32.14 -9.81 2.48
C TYR A 354 -32.38 -8.30 2.39
N LYS A 355 -31.29 -7.52 2.33
CA LYS A 355 -31.38 -6.10 2.00
C LYS A 355 -30.24 -5.66 1.09
N VAL A 356 -30.55 -4.78 0.15
CA VAL A 356 -29.53 -3.98 -0.51
C VAL A 356 -29.03 -2.94 0.48
N ARG A 357 -27.74 -2.65 0.44
CA ARG A 357 -27.11 -1.50 1.08
C ARG A 357 -26.41 -0.68 0.01
N CYS A 358 -26.38 0.64 0.18
CA CYS A 358 -25.50 1.47 -0.63
C CYS A 358 -24.03 1.23 -0.23
N ALA A 359 -23.17 0.96 -1.21
CA ALA A 359 -21.75 0.66 -1.02
C ALA A 359 -20.82 1.69 -1.69
N GLU A 360 -21.32 2.90 -1.96
CA GLU A 360 -20.55 4.07 -2.40
C GLU A 360 -21.08 5.32 -1.66
N LEU A 361 -20.18 6.24 -1.26
CA LEU A 361 -20.56 7.33 -0.35
C LEU A 361 -21.43 8.38 -1.04
N CYS A 362 -22.74 8.28 -0.79
CA CYS A 362 -23.77 9.07 -1.47
C CYS A 362 -24.39 10.20 -0.62
N GLY A 363 -23.69 10.70 0.41
CA GLY A 363 -24.13 11.83 1.24
C GLY A 363 -24.55 11.47 2.67
N LEU A 364 -25.24 12.39 3.35
CA LEU A 364 -25.45 12.36 4.80
C LEU A 364 -26.17 11.10 5.32
N SER A 365 -27.21 10.64 4.64
CA SER A 365 -27.97 9.44 5.04
C SER A 365 -27.51 8.16 4.32
N HIS A 366 -26.30 8.14 3.75
CA HIS A 366 -25.71 6.97 3.08
C HIS A 366 -25.82 5.67 3.90
N TYR A 367 -25.57 5.75 5.21
CA TYR A 367 -25.65 4.60 6.12
C TYR A 367 -27.06 3.99 6.26
N ALA A 368 -28.10 4.76 5.94
CA ALA A 368 -29.51 4.37 6.01
C ALA A 368 -30.10 4.03 4.62
N MET A 369 -29.29 4.12 3.55
CA MET A 369 -29.72 3.83 2.18
C MET A 369 -29.79 2.32 1.92
N GLU A 370 -30.81 1.71 2.52
CA GLU A 370 -31.11 0.28 2.42
C GLU A 370 -32.51 0.07 1.84
N ALA A 371 -32.75 -1.08 1.22
CA ALA A 371 -34.09 -1.50 0.80
C ALA A 371 -34.25 -3.03 0.89
N PRO A 372 -35.47 -3.55 1.11
CA PRO A 372 -35.72 -4.98 1.19
C PRO A 372 -35.39 -5.70 -0.13
N VAL A 373 -34.86 -6.93 -0.01
CA VAL A 373 -34.61 -7.84 -1.14
C VAL A 373 -35.16 -9.22 -0.76
N ILE A 374 -36.35 -9.56 -1.26
CA ILE A 374 -37.06 -10.79 -0.91
C ILE A 374 -36.84 -11.85 -2.00
N VAL A 375 -36.22 -12.97 -1.66
CA VAL A 375 -36.12 -14.14 -2.53
C VAL A 375 -37.21 -15.14 -2.17
N MET A 376 -38.10 -15.40 -3.13
CA MET A 376 -39.31 -16.19 -2.94
C MET A 376 -39.45 -17.30 -3.98
N THR A 377 -40.48 -18.16 -3.86
CA THR A 377 -40.72 -19.17 -4.89
C THR A 377 -41.27 -18.51 -6.16
N ALA A 378 -41.17 -19.21 -7.29
CA ALA A 378 -41.76 -18.73 -8.54
C ALA A 378 -43.29 -18.56 -8.43
N ALA A 379 -43.98 -19.37 -7.60
CA ALA A 379 -45.41 -19.25 -7.38
C ALA A 379 -45.77 -17.97 -6.59
N ASP A 380 -45.04 -17.71 -5.50
CA ASP A 380 -45.25 -16.52 -4.67
C ASP A 380 -44.94 -15.24 -5.46
N PHE A 381 -43.89 -15.27 -6.30
CA PHE A 381 -43.54 -14.16 -7.18
C PHE A 381 -44.65 -13.83 -8.18
N GLN A 382 -45.28 -14.84 -8.80
CA GLN A 382 -46.40 -14.64 -9.71
C GLN A 382 -47.66 -14.15 -8.99
N ALA A 383 -47.95 -14.65 -7.79
CA ALA A 383 -49.05 -14.17 -6.96
C ALA A 383 -48.87 -12.69 -6.58
N TRP A 384 -47.67 -12.33 -6.09
CA TRP A 384 -47.31 -10.95 -5.80
C TRP A 384 -47.39 -10.05 -7.04
N ALA A 385 -46.88 -10.50 -8.20
CA ALA A 385 -46.90 -9.69 -9.42
C ALA A 385 -48.35 -9.40 -9.88
N ALA A 386 -49.24 -10.39 -9.79
CA ALA A 386 -50.66 -10.22 -10.12
C ALA A 386 -51.37 -9.23 -9.19
N GLU A 387 -51.02 -9.23 -7.89
CA GLU A 387 -51.53 -8.25 -6.91
C GLU A 387 -50.95 -6.85 -7.14
N ALA A 388 -49.63 -6.74 -7.37
CA ALA A 388 -48.90 -5.48 -7.46
C ALA A 388 -49.27 -4.61 -8.67
N VAL A 389 -49.78 -5.23 -9.75
CA VAL A 389 -50.40 -4.54 -10.91
C VAL A 389 -51.75 -3.92 -10.55
N GLY A 390 -52.47 -4.49 -9.57
CA GLY A 390 -53.72 -3.97 -9.03
C GLY A 390 -53.51 -2.77 -8.10
N LEU A 391 -53.35 -1.57 -8.67
CA LEU A 391 -53.32 -0.34 -7.87
C LEU A 391 -54.66 -0.12 -7.14
N SER A 392 -54.58 0.36 -5.89
CA SER A 392 -55.77 0.74 -5.11
C SER A 392 -56.61 1.77 -5.87
N ALA A 393 -57.93 1.64 -5.79
CA ALA A 393 -58.87 2.63 -6.32
C ALA A 393 -58.79 3.97 -5.56
N ASP A 394 -58.34 3.95 -4.29
CA ASP A 394 -58.19 5.14 -3.45
C ASP A 394 -56.93 5.96 -3.83
N PRO A 395 -57.07 7.24 -4.25
CA PRO A 395 -55.92 8.13 -4.51
C PRO A 395 -55.00 8.33 -3.31
N VAL A 396 -55.53 8.33 -2.08
CA VAL A 396 -54.74 8.56 -0.86
C VAL A 396 -53.75 7.42 -0.63
N GLU A 397 -54.21 6.17 -0.79
CA GLU A 397 -53.35 4.99 -0.64
C GLU A 397 -52.36 4.83 -1.81
N ARG A 398 -52.74 5.24 -3.03
CA ARG A 398 -51.76 5.37 -4.13
C ARG A 398 -50.70 6.44 -3.82
N GLY A 399 -51.10 7.60 -3.31
CA GLY A 399 -50.18 8.66 -2.89
C GLY A 399 -49.23 8.22 -1.79
N ARG A 400 -49.73 7.50 -0.77
CA ARG A 400 -48.90 6.88 0.26
C ARG A 400 -47.86 5.91 -0.33
N LYS A 401 -48.25 5.09 -1.31
CA LYS A 401 -47.34 4.20 -2.05
C LYS A 401 -46.28 5.00 -2.83
N TRP A 402 -46.65 6.08 -3.52
CA TRP A 402 -45.70 6.89 -4.28
C TRP A 402 -44.71 7.64 -3.40
N TYR A 403 -45.16 8.15 -2.25
CA TYR A 403 -44.32 8.83 -1.25
C TYR A 403 -43.15 7.97 -0.75
N THR A 404 -43.33 6.64 -0.66
CA THR A 404 -42.25 5.70 -0.31
C THR A 404 -41.53 5.13 -1.54
N THR A 405 -42.24 4.90 -2.64
CA THR A 405 -41.68 4.32 -3.89
C THR A 405 -40.72 5.27 -4.60
N TYR A 406 -40.96 6.58 -4.51
CA TYR A 406 -40.12 7.62 -5.10
C TYR A 406 -39.17 8.26 -4.08
N GLY A 407 -39.04 7.69 -2.88
CA GLY A 407 -38.06 8.13 -1.88
C GLY A 407 -38.34 9.47 -1.20
N CYS A 408 -39.53 10.07 -1.39
CA CYS A 408 -39.89 11.35 -0.76
C CYS A 408 -39.74 11.29 0.77
N ASN A 409 -40.02 10.11 1.35
CA ASN A 409 -39.87 9.82 2.78
C ASN A 409 -38.42 9.87 3.32
N ALA A 410 -37.40 9.86 2.45
CA ALA A 410 -36.01 10.01 2.87
C ALA A 410 -35.65 11.47 3.24
N CYS A 411 -36.43 12.45 2.74
CA CYS A 411 -36.18 13.88 2.91
C CYS A 411 -37.32 14.61 3.63
N HIS A 412 -38.57 14.21 3.41
CA HIS A 412 -39.78 14.84 3.94
C HIS A 412 -40.44 13.95 4.98
N SER A 413 -40.64 14.45 6.20
CA SER A 413 -41.29 13.70 7.30
C SER A 413 -42.82 13.81 7.29
N LEU A 414 -43.50 12.86 7.94
CA LEU A 414 -44.96 12.89 8.17
C LEU A 414 -45.35 13.29 9.61
N ASP A 415 -44.39 13.40 10.52
CA ASP A 415 -44.62 13.60 11.97
C ASP A 415 -44.41 15.04 12.45
N GLY A 416 -43.75 15.87 11.63
CA GLY A 416 -43.36 17.25 11.92
C GLY A 416 -41.87 17.44 12.19
N THR A 417 -41.07 16.37 12.19
CA THR A 417 -39.61 16.47 12.41
C THR A 417 -38.92 17.18 11.23
N PRO A 418 -37.97 18.10 11.46
CA PRO A 418 -37.22 18.73 10.39
C PRO A 418 -36.25 17.70 9.75
N GLY A 419 -36.38 17.53 8.44
CA GLY A 419 -35.53 16.64 7.65
C GLY A 419 -34.61 17.42 6.71
N VAL A 420 -34.23 16.78 5.60
CA VAL A 420 -33.47 17.42 4.51
C VAL A 420 -34.39 18.30 3.65
N GLY A 421 -35.69 17.98 3.60
CA GLY A 421 -36.76 18.84 3.10
C GLY A 421 -37.78 19.20 4.18
N PRO A 422 -38.73 20.11 3.87
CA PRO A 422 -39.82 20.45 4.78
C PRO A 422 -40.72 19.24 5.06
N THR A 423 -41.26 19.17 6.28
CA THR A 423 -42.28 18.17 6.65
C THR A 423 -43.55 18.31 5.81
N TRP A 424 -44.18 17.19 5.45
CA TRP A 424 -45.49 17.19 4.78
C TRP A 424 -46.65 17.36 5.77
N LYS A 425 -46.38 17.26 7.08
CA LYS A 425 -47.42 17.41 8.11
C LYS A 425 -47.94 18.83 8.18
N GLY A 426 -49.25 18.99 8.00
CA GLY A 426 -49.94 20.28 8.04
C GLY A 426 -49.36 21.29 7.05
N VAL A 427 -48.77 20.82 5.93
CA VAL A 427 -48.14 21.68 4.94
C VAL A 427 -49.14 22.19 3.92
N TYR A 428 -50.12 21.36 3.54
CA TYR A 428 -51.09 21.72 2.52
C TYR A 428 -52.00 22.87 2.99
N GLY A 429 -52.08 23.94 2.18
CA GLY A 429 -52.80 25.18 2.50
C GLY A 429 -52.10 26.10 3.49
N ARG A 430 -50.87 25.76 3.95
CA ARG A 430 -50.06 26.64 4.81
C ARG A 430 -49.43 27.77 3.97
N GLU A 431 -49.24 28.93 4.59
CA GLU A 431 -48.38 29.99 4.03
C GLU A 431 -46.93 29.70 4.41
N GLU A 432 -46.04 29.63 3.41
CA GLU A 432 -44.61 29.41 3.57
C GLU A 432 -43.81 30.63 3.13
N GLN A 433 -42.72 30.91 3.85
CA GLN A 433 -41.75 31.93 3.44
C GLN A 433 -40.67 31.29 2.57
N LEU A 434 -40.39 31.91 1.43
CA LEU A 434 -39.36 31.49 0.48
C LEU A 434 -38.02 32.16 0.78
N SER A 435 -36.95 31.55 0.27
CA SER A 435 -35.56 31.97 0.50
C SER A 435 -35.21 33.32 -0.14
N ASP A 436 -36.05 33.83 -1.05
CA ASP A 436 -35.94 35.18 -1.62
C ASP A 436 -36.70 36.25 -0.80
N GLY A 437 -37.37 35.84 0.27
CA GLY A 437 -38.15 36.71 1.17
C GLY A 437 -39.63 36.85 0.79
N SER A 438 -40.08 36.30 -0.34
CA SER A 438 -41.51 36.24 -0.71
C SER A 438 -42.27 35.19 0.10
N THR A 439 -43.61 35.21 0.06
CA THR A 439 -44.45 34.15 0.64
C THR A 439 -45.31 33.47 -0.43
N VAL A 440 -45.69 32.22 -0.17
CA VAL A 440 -46.51 31.40 -1.06
C VAL A 440 -47.48 30.54 -0.25
N ILE A 441 -48.68 30.30 -0.79
CA ILE A 441 -49.60 29.30 -0.23
C ILE A 441 -49.25 27.95 -0.86
N VAL A 442 -49.10 26.92 -0.02
CA VAL A 442 -48.81 25.55 -0.46
C VAL A 442 -50.08 24.90 -1.01
N ASP A 443 -50.38 25.16 -2.28
CA ASP A 443 -51.50 24.57 -3.03
C ASP A 443 -51.04 23.51 -4.05
N ASP A 444 -51.99 22.90 -4.77
CA ASP A 444 -51.72 21.89 -5.82
C ASP A 444 -50.70 22.43 -6.85
N ALA A 445 -50.76 23.71 -7.23
CA ALA A 445 -49.87 24.30 -8.23
C ALA A 445 -48.44 24.48 -7.70
N TYR A 446 -48.28 24.97 -6.47
CA TYR A 446 -46.99 25.07 -5.80
C TYR A 446 -46.33 23.70 -5.60
N ILE A 447 -47.12 22.67 -5.22
CA ILE A 447 -46.60 21.31 -5.04
C ILE A 447 -46.15 20.71 -6.38
N ILE A 448 -46.96 20.83 -7.44
CA ILE A 448 -46.59 20.37 -8.79
C ILE A 448 -45.32 21.07 -9.27
N GLU A 449 -45.23 22.40 -9.13
CA GLU A 449 -44.04 23.16 -9.52
C GLU A 449 -42.80 22.74 -8.72
N SER A 450 -42.93 22.53 -7.41
CA SER A 450 -41.83 22.11 -6.54
C SER A 450 -41.31 20.72 -6.87
N ILE A 451 -42.18 19.79 -7.29
CA ILE A 451 -41.77 18.43 -7.69
C ILE A 451 -41.25 18.39 -9.13
N ARG A 452 -41.88 19.12 -10.07
CA ARG A 452 -41.49 19.18 -11.49
C ARG A 452 -40.21 19.98 -11.70
N ASN A 453 -40.01 21.08 -10.96
CA ASN A 453 -38.87 21.99 -11.03
C ASN A 453 -38.23 22.23 -9.65
N PRO A 454 -37.55 21.22 -9.05
CA PRO A 454 -36.91 21.37 -7.76
C PRO A 454 -35.96 22.57 -7.70
N GLY A 455 -36.13 23.41 -6.68
CA GLY A 455 -35.35 24.64 -6.49
C GLY A 455 -35.97 25.91 -7.06
N ALA A 456 -37.06 25.84 -7.83
CA ALA A 456 -37.72 27.05 -8.36
C ALA A 456 -38.28 27.97 -7.25
N LYS A 457 -38.81 27.38 -6.16
CA LYS A 457 -39.38 28.09 -5.01
C LYS A 457 -38.97 27.44 -3.69
N LEU A 458 -37.72 27.70 -3.27
CA LEU A 458 -37.12 27.12 -2.07
C LEU A 458 -37.69 27.73 -0.78
N VAL A 459 -38.36 26.92 0.04
CA VAL A 459 -38.75 27.28 1.42
C VAL A 459 -37.52 27.72 2.22
N GLN A 460 -37.67 28.79 3.00
CA GLN A 460 -36.60 29.39 3.79
C GLN A 460 -35.98 28.36 4.76
N GLY A 461 -34.65 28.28 4.79
CA GLY A 461 -33.89 27.38 5.66
C GLY A 461 -33.54 26.02 5.05
N PHE A 462 -34.08 25.69 3.86
CA PHE A 462 -33.75 24.46 3.13
C PHE A 462 -32.76 24.72 1.98
N GLN A 463 -32.01 23.69 1.60
CA GLN A 463 -31.08 23.72 0.45
C GLN A 463 -31.72 23.05 -0.77
N ASN A 464 -31.26 23.40 -1.97
CA ASN A 464 -31.70 22.73 -3.21
C ASN A 464 -31.02 21.36 -3.37
N LEU A 465 -31.52 20.36 -2.62
CA LEU A 465 -31.00 18.99 -2.59
C LEU A 465 -31.99 17.96 -3.15
N MET A 466 -33.19 18.39 -3.56
CA MET A 466 -34.20 17.50 -4.15
C MET A 466 -33.81 17.12 -5.59
N PRO A 467 -33.74 15.81 -5.94
CA PRO A 467 -33.23 15.38 -7.25
C PRO A 467 -34.06 15.92 -8.42
N ALA A 468 -33.43 16.65 -9.34
CA ALA A 468 -34.11 17.28 -10.47
C ALA A 468 -34.86 16.29 -11.39
N ALA A 469 -34.40 15.03 -11.48
CA ALA A 469 -35.04 14.00 -12.28
C ALA A 469 -36.36 13.47 -11.70
N ILE A 470 -36.63 13.66 -10.39
CA ILE A 470 -37.83 13.11 -9.74
C ILE A 470 -39.12 13.66 -10.37
N GLY A 471 -39.05 14.91 -10.84
CA GLY A 471 -40.12 15.57 -11.58
C GLY A 471 -40.41 14.94 -12.92
N ALA A 472 -39.46 14.28 -13.59
CA ALA A 472 -39.68 13.62 -14.88
C ALA A 472 -40.22 12.19 -14.72
N ASP A 473 -39.90 11.51 -13.61
CA ASP A 473 -40.25 10.10 -13.36
C ASP A 473 -41.71 9.89 -12.88
N LEU A 474 -42.42 10.98 -12.54
CA LEU A 474 -43.81 10.95 -12.06
C LEU A 474 -44.79 11.34 -13.17
N THR A 475 -45.84 10.55 -13.36
CA THR A 475 -47.00 10.94 -14.20
C THR A 475 -47.88 11.97 -13.49
N ASP A 476 -48.70 12.71 -14.23
CA ASP A 476 -49.62 13.70 -13.63
C ASP A 476 -50.61 13.06 -12.65
N GLN A 477 -51.07 11.84 -12.92
CA GLN A 477 -51.92 11.09 -11.99
C GLN A 477 -51.20 10.74 -10.69
N GLN A 478 -49.92 10.35 -10.75
CA GLN A 478 -49.14 10.05 -9.55
C GLN A 478 -48.86 11.33 -8.72
N LEU A 479 -48.68 12.48 -9.37
CA LEU A 479 -48.62 13.77 -8.67
C LEU A 479 -49.94 14.10 -7.97
N GLN A 480 -51.09 13.91 -8.62
CA GLN A 480 -52.38 14.14 -7.97
C GLN A 480 -52.60 13.16 -6.80
N ASP A 481 -52.26 11.89 -6.97
CA ASP A 481 -52.32 10.90 -5.88
C ASP A 481 -51.47 11.35 -4.67
N LEU A 482 -50.23 11.82 -4.90
CA LEU A 482 -49.36 12.38 -3.86
C LEU A 482 -49.98 13.60 -3.15
N ILE A 483 -50.64 14.48 -3.90
CA ILE A 483 -51.33 15.66 -3.38
C ILE A 483 -52.56 15.28 -2.54
N GLU A 484 -53.37 14.32 -3.00
CA GLU A 484 -54.50 13.81 -2.20
C GLU A 484 -54.02 13.15 -0.91
N PHE A 485 -52.90 12.44 -0.94
CA PHE A 485 -52.27 11.95 0.29
C PHE A 485 -51.80 13.10 1.20
N MET A 486 -51.11 14.12 0.67
CA MET A 486 -50.69 15.29 1.44
C MET A 486 -51.85 16.03 2.12
N LYS A 487 -53.00 16.17 1.44
CA LYS A 487 -54.23 16.78 1.99
C LYS A 487 -54.76 16.06 3.25
N THR A 488 -54.38 14.80 3.49
CA THR A 488 -54.76 14.05 4.70
C THR A 488 -53.88 14.33 5.93
N LEU A 489 -52.69 14.90 5.73
CA LEU A 489 -51.67 15.07 6.77
C LEU A 489 -51.88 16.39 7.52
N LYS A 490 -52.54 16.34 8.68
CA LYS A 490 -52.85 17.51 9.52
C LYS A 490 -51.82 17.74 10.63
#